data_AF-A0A088E336-F1
#
_entry.id   AF-A0A088E336-F1
#
_cell.length_a   1.000
_cell.length_b   1.000
_cell.length_c   1.000
_cell.angle_alpha   90.00
_cell.angle_beta   90.00
_cell.angle_gamma   90.00
#
_symmetry.space_group_name_H-M   'P 1'
#
loop_
_entity.id
_entity.type
_entity.pdbx_description
1 polymer ?
#
loop_
_entity_poly.entity_id
_entity_poly.type
_entity_poly.pdbx_seq_one_letter_code
_entity_poly.pdbx_strand_id
1 'polypeptide(L)'
;MNKVKNIFSMELVVSDVEDVVRVTEALSSVTRVNILRLIAEGEKSITDLSEELHMTKGNVSSQVALLESSGLVEVRYTEGNKGLKKLIKAKYSRIIISLVPDDGPEETKE
;
A
#
# COMPACT_ATOMS: atom_id res chain seq x y z
N MET A 1 19.30 9.12 -17.34
CA MET A 1 18.37 8.00 -17.56
C MET A 1 17.04 8.38 -16.91
N ASN A 2 16.08 8.81 -17.73
CA ASN A 2 14.86 9.47 -17.26
C ASN A 2 13.95 8.48 -16.53
N LYS A 3 13.88 8.60 -15.19
CA LYS A 3 12.74 8.05 -14.42
C LYS A 3 11.51 8.84 -14.85
N VAL A 4 10.71 8.28 -15.74
CA VAL A 4 9.32 8.72 -15.93
C VAL A 4 8.62 8.43 -14.60
N LYS A 5 8.63 9.41 -13.67
CA LYS A 5 7.82 9.34 -12.46
C LYS A 5 6.36 9.33 -12.91
N ASN A 6 5.71 8.19 -12.73
CA ASN A 6 4.31 8.00 -13.07
C ASN A 6 3.48 9.07 -12.33
N ILE A 7 2.64 9.81 -13.06
CA ILE A 7 2.07 11.14 -12.68
C ILE A 7 0.74 11.02 -11.89
N PHE A 8 0.39 9.85 -11.34
CA PHE A 8 -0.77 9.72 -10.43
C PHE A 8 -0.32 9.43 -9.00
N SER A 9 0.06 10.48 -8.28
CA SER A 9 0.30 10.41 -6.83
C SER A 9 -1.03 10.48 -6.09
N MET A 10 -1.65 9.32 -5.82
CA MET A 10 -2.76 9.27 -4.87
C MET A 10 -2.21 9.36 -3.45
N GLU A 11 -2.78 10.24 -2.65
CA GLU A 11 -2.51 10.39 -1.22
C GLU A 11 -3.71 9.83 -0.44
N LEU A 12 -3.41 9.13 0.65
CA LEU A 12 -4.41 8.72 1.63
C LEU A 12 -4.27 9.62 2.86
N VAL A 13 -5.32 10.39 3.17
CA VAL A 13 -5.43 11.13 4.42
C VAL A 13 -6.45 10.40 5.29
N VAL A 14 -6.06 10.04 6.52
CA VAL A 14 -6.95 9.43 7.52
C VAL A 14 -6.97 10.29 8.77
N SER A 15 -8.15 10.48 9.34
CA SER A 15 -8.38 11.30 10.55
C SER A 15 -9.37 10.69 11.53
N ASP A 16 -10.28 9.81 11.08
CA ASP A 16 -11.13 9.04 11.97
C ASP A 16 -10.35 7.92 12.67
N VAL A 17 -10.78 7.57 13.89
CA VAL A 17 -10.05 6.66 14.77
C VAL A 17 -9.94 5.27 14.14
N GLU A 18 -11.02 4.79 13.54
CA GLU A 18 -11.10 3.47 12.91
C GLU A 18 -10.10 3.32 11.76
N ASP A 19 -10.01 4.32 10.87
CA ASP A 19 -9.08 4.31 9.76
C ASP A 19 -7.64 4.51 10.21
N VAL A 20 -7.39 5.36 11.21
CA VAL A 20 -6.06 5.50 11.81
C VAL A 20 -5.59 4.17 12.39
N VAL A 21 -6.42 3.46 13.16
CA VAL A 21 -6.07 2.15 13.71
C VAL A 21 -5.83 1.14 12.59
N ARG A 22 -6.76 1.02 11.64
CA ARG A 22 -6.64 0.09 10.50
C ARG A 22 -5.34 0.28 9.71
N VAL A 23 -5.01 1.52 9.39
CA VAL A 23 -3.79 1.85 8.62
C VAL A 23 -2.54 1.62 9.47
N THR A 24 -2.54 2.04 10.73
CA THR A 24 -1.35 1.86 11.60
C THR A 24 -1.08 0.41 11.94
N GLU A 25 -2.10 -0.42 12.15
CA GLU A 25 -1.97 -1.87 12.30
C GLU A 25 -1.33 -2.52 11.06
N ALA A 26 -1.77 -2.12 9.86
CA ALA A 26 -1.15 -2.57 8.61
C ALA A 26 0.31 -2.09 8.49
N LEU A 27 0.64 -0.90 8.97
CA LEU A 27 2.01 -0.36 8.94
C LEU A 27 2.91 -0.85 10.09
N SER A 28 2.37 -1.49 11.13
CA SER A 28 3.12 -1.95 12.31
C SER A 28 4.09 -3.12 12.07
N SER A 29 4.25 -3.57 10.82
CA SER A 29 5.18 -4.65 10.43
C SER A 29 6.25 -4.13 9.49
N VAL A 30 7.51 -4.37 9.85
CA VAL A 30 8.68 -4.07 9.01
C VAL A 30 8.55 -4.69 7.62
N THR A 31 8.07 -5.94 7.53
CA THR A 31 7.89 -6.62 6.24
C THR A 31 6.84 -5.91 5.39
N ARG A 32 5.70 -5.51 5.96
CA ARG A 32 4.63 -4.83 5.21
C ARG A 32 5.07 -3.45 4.74
N VAL A 33 5.79 -2.69 5.57
CA VAL A 33 6.38 -1.41 5.19
C VAL A 33 7.39 -1.59 4.06
N ASN A 34 8.24 -2.62 4.10
CA ASN A 34 9.18 -2.91 3.03
C ASN A 34 8.48 -3.32 1.73
N ILE A 35 7.43 -4.14 1.79
CA ILE A 35 6.60 -4.47 0.61
C ILE A 35 6.05 -3.19 -0.01
N LEU A 36 5.43 -2.30 0.79
CA LEU A 36 4.88 -1.03 0.31
C LEU A 36 5.95 -0.16 -0.39
N ARG A 37 7.15 -0.08 0.17
CA ARG A 37 8.28 0.65 -0.43
C ARG A 37 8.69 0.08 -1.78
N LEU A 38 8.82 -1.25 -1.86
CA LEU A 38 9.22 -1.93 -3.09
C LEU A 38 8.18 -1.72 -4.20
N ILE A 39 6.88 -1.84 -3.88
CA ILE A 39 5.82 -1.66 -4.88
C ILE A 39 5.51 -0.20 -5.21
N ALA A 40 5.99 0.75 -4.40
CA ALA A 40 5.91 2.19 -4.70
C ALA A 40 6.83 2.59 -5.86
N GLU A 41 7.86 1.79 -6.15
CA GLU A 41 8.74 1.99 -7.32
C GLU A 41 8.16 1.42 -8.62
N GLY A 42 7.17 0.53 -8.51
CA GLY A 42 6.51 -0.15 -9.62
C GLY A 42 5.83 -1.43 -9.16
N GLU A 43 4.89 -1.93 -9.95
CA GLU A 43 4.17 -3.16 -9.61
C GLU A 43 5.13 -4.36 -9.53
N LYS A 44 4.95 -5.20 -8.51
CA LYS A 44 5.75 -6.41 -8.30
C LYS A 44 4.85 -7.59 -8.02
N SER A 45 5.36 -8.78 -8.29
CA SER A 45 4.67 -10.01 -7.95
C SER A 45 5.14 -10.61 -6.64
N ILE A 46 4.42 -11.65 -6.20
CA ILE A 46 4.84 -12.45 -5.03
C ILE A 46 6.22 -13.05 -5.23
N THR A 47 6.59 -13.45 -6.45
CA THR A 47 7.93 -13.99 -6.72
C THR A 47 8.99 -12.90 -6.60
N ASP A 48 8.78 -11.74 -7.23
CA ASP A 48 9.75 -10.63 -7.20
C ASP A 48 9.97 -10.13 -5.76
N LEU A 49 8.87 -9.96 -5.00
CA LEU A 49 8.93 -9.58 -3.58
C LEU A 49 9.61 -10.65 -2.70
N SER A 50 9.37 -11.93 -2.99
CA SER A 50 9.99 -13.05 -2.27
C SER A 50 11.51 -13.07 -2.47
N GLU A 51 11.96 -12.81 -3.69
CA GLU A 51 13.38 -12.74 -4.04
C GLU A 51 14.06 -11.52 -3.40
N GLU A 52 13.45 -10.33 -3.50
CA GLU A 52 14.00 -9.08 -2.95
C GLU A 52 14.01 -9.03 -1.42
N LEU A 53 13.03 -9.63 -0.75
CA LEU A 53 12.94 -9.66 0.71
C LEU A 53 13.61 -10.88 1.34
N HIS A 54 14.09 -11.84 0.53
CA HIS A 54 14.63 -13.13 0.99
C HIS A 54 13.65 -13.90 1.90
N MET A 55 12.37 -13.91 1.52
CA MET A 55 11.29 -14.56 2.26
C MET A 55 10.62 -15.63 1.42
N THR A 56 9.92 -16.59 2.04
CA THR A 56 9.14 -17.57 1.27
C THR A 56 7.94 -16.91 0.58
N LYS A 57 7.57 -17.41 -0.60
CA LYS A 57 6.38 -16.94 -1.34
C LYS A 57 5.10 -17.00 -0.49
N GLY A 58 4.97 -18.04 0.35
CA GLY A 58 3.85 -18.17 1.29
C GLY A 58 3.79 -17.02 2.29
N ASN A 59 4.92 -16.67 2.91
CA ASN A 59 4.98 -15.55 3.86
C ASN A 59 4.63 -14.23 3.17
N VAL A 60 5.26 -13.93 2.02
CA VAL A 60 4.96 -12.71 1.24
C VAL A 60 3.47 -12.65 0.87
N SER A 61 2.88 -13.77 0.42
CA SER A 61 1.46 -13.82 0.09
C SER A 61 0.56 -13.48 1.29
N SER A 62 0.89 -13.98 2.50
CA SER A 62 0.14 -13.65 3.71
C SER A 62 0.25 -12.16 4.07
N GLN A 63 1.44 -11.57 3.96
CA GLN A 63 1.63 -10.14 4.25
C GLN A 63 0.91 -9.24 3.22
N VAL A 64 0.93 -9.62 1.94
CA VAL A 64 0.18 -8.92 0.89
C VAL A 64 -1.32 -8.99 1.15
N ALA A 65 -1.86 -10.14 1.56
CA ALA A 65 -3.29 -10.27 1.87
C ALA A 65 -3.72 -9.35 3.02
N LEU A 66 -2.88 -9.18 4.05
CA LEU A 66 -3.14 -8.23 5.13
C LEU A 66 -3.16 -6.78 4.63
N LEU A 67 -2.18 -6.39 3.80
CA LEU A 67 -2.14 -5.06 3.18
C LEU A 67 -3.32 -4.81 2.23
N GLU A 68 -3.79 -5.85 1.54
CA GLU A 68 -4.95 -5.80 0.66
C GLU A 68 -6.23 -5.59 1.47
N SER A 69 -6.39 -6.35 2.57
CA SER A 69 -7.54 -6.19 3.48
C SER A 69 -7.58 -4.82 4.18
N SER A 70 -6.41 -4.20 4.41
CA SER A 70 -6.35 -2.84 4.94
C SER A 70 -6.54 -1.76 3.86
N GLY A 71 -6.73 -2.16 2.60
CA GLY A 71 -6.99 -1.25 1.49
C GLY A 71 -5.78 -0.44 1.00
N LEU A 72 -4.56 -0.81 1.41
CA LEU A 72 -3.32 -0.08 1.06
C LEU A 72 -2.71 -0.53 -0.28
N VAL A 73 -3.05 -1.74 -0.73
CA VAL A 73 -2.59 -2.28 -2.01
C VAL A 73 -3.75 -2.79 -2.85
N GLU A 74 -3.52 -2.87 -4.15
CA GLU A 74 -4.39 -3.51 -5.13
C GLU A 74 -3.68 -4.75 -5.66
N VAL A 75 -4.42 -5.85 -5.83
CA VAL A 75 -3.91 -7.09 -6.40
C VAL A 75 -4.71 -7.43 -7.64
N ARG A 76 -4.01 -7.62 -8.76
CA ARG A 76 -4.61 -8.11 -10.01
C ARG A 76 -3.95 -9.41 -10.45
N TYR A 77 -4.71 -10.23 -11.17
CA TYR A 77 -4.20 -11.47 -11.73
C TYR A 77 -3.83 -11.25 -13.19
N THR A 78 -2.67 -11.76 -13.58
CA THR A 78 -2.16 -11.73 -14.95
C THR A 78 -1.65 -13.11 -15.35
N GLU A 79 -1.49 -13.35 -16.64
CA GLU A 79 -0.87 -14.59 -17.13
C GLU A 79 0.60 -14.64 -16.72
N GLY A 80 1.04 -15.81 -16.26
CA GLY A 80 2.42 -16.07 -15.91
C GLY A 80 2.89 -17.41 -16.46
N ASN A 81 4.21 -17.63 -16.39
CA ASN A 81 4.86 -18.83 -16.94
C ASN A 81 4.31 -20.17 -16.40
N LYS A 82 3.66 -20.16 -15.24
CA LYS A 82 3.03 -21.33 -14.61
C LYS A 82 1.62 -21.00 -14.10
N GLY A 83 0.77 -20.48 -14.98
CA GLY A 83 -0.61 -20.10 -14.66
C GLY A 83 -0.74 -18.67 -14.18
N LEU A 84 -1.79 -18.36 -13.40
CA LEU A 84 -2.07 -16.99 -12.96
C LEU A 84 -1.02 -16.50 -11.95
N LYS A 85 -0.57 -15.26 -12.16
CA LYS A 85 0.38 -14.53 -11.32
C LYS A 85 -0.32 -13.34 -10.68
N LYS A 86 -0.14 -13.15 -9.38
CA LYS A 86 -0.55 -11.93 -8.68
C LYS A 86 0.43 -10.81 -8.99
N LEU A 87 -0.09 -9.66 -9.38
CA LEU A 87 0.65 -8.42 -9.56
C LEU A 87 0.10 -7.39 -8.56
N ILE A 88 1.00 -6.89 -7.71
CA ILE A 88 0.68 -6.08 -6.53
C ILE A 88 1.12 -4.64 -6.81
N LYS A 89 0.22 -3.70 -6.54
CA LYS A 89 0.42 -2.26 -6.72
C LYS A 89 0.11 -1.51 -5.44
N ALA A 90 0.93 -0.53 -5.06
CA ALA A 90 0.55 0.42 -4.03
C ALA A 90 -0.62 1.29 -4.51
N LYS A 91 -1.67 1.42 -3.69
CA LYS A 91 -2.78 2.34 -4.00
C LYS A 91 -2.43 3.79 -3.73
N TYR A 92 -1.53 4.03 -2.78
CA TYR A 92 -1.16 5.37 -2.34
C TYR A 92 0.35 5.54 -2.32
N SER A 93 0.81 6.70 -2.76
CA SER A 93 2.22 7.11 -2.73
C SER A 93 2.61 7.78 -1.41
N ARG A 94 1.60 8.29 -0.68
CA ARG A 94 1.74 8.95 0.60
C ARG A 94 0.54 8.61 1.47
N ILE A 95 0.81 8.39 2.76
CA ILE A 95 -0.20 8.18 3.79
C ILE A 95 0.02 9.27 4.84
N ILE A 96 -1.01 10.04 5.15
CA ILE A 96 -1.01 11.12 6.11
C ILE A 96 -2.02 10.76 7.19
N ILE A 97 -1.55 10.73 8.44
CA ILE A 97 -2.40 10.52 9.62
C ILE A 97 -2.58 11.86 10.29
N SER A 98 -3.80 12.39 10.27
CA SER A 98 -4.15 13.60 10.99
C SER A 98 -4.73 13.23 12.35
N LEU A 99 -4.17 13.80 13.42
CA LEU A 99 -4.69 13.59 14.79
C LEU A 99 -5.76 14.63 15.17
N VAL A 100 -5.89 15.67 14.35
CA VAL A 100 -6.99 16.63 14.43
C VAL A 100 -7.91 16.36 13.24
N PRO A 101 -9.24 16.33 13.43
CA PRO A 101 -10.16 16.33 12.32
C PRO A 101 -9.89 17.57 11.44
N ASP A 102 -9.94 17.40 10.13
CA ASP A 102 -9.94 18.54 9.21
C ASP A 102 -11.36 19.10 9.20
N ASP A 103 -11.70 19.81 10.27
CA ASP A 103 -12.90 20.62 10.35
C ASP A 103 -12.68 21.76 9.37
N GLY A 104 -13.13 21.58 8.11
CA GLY A 104 -13.10 22.64 7.11
C GLY A 104 -13.59 23.96 7.70
N PRO A 105 -13.13 25.11 7.19
CA PRO A 105 -13.26 26.40 7.88
C PRO A 105 -14.67 26.55 8.44
N GLU A 106 -14.77 26.69 9.77
CA GLU A 106 -16.02 27.06 10.43
C GLU A 106 -16.59 28.26 9.66
N GLU A 107 -17.65 28.04 8.89
CA GLU A 107 -18.47 29.14 8.40
C GLU A 107 -19.03 29.80 9.65
N THR A 108 -18.34 30.84 10.12
CA THR A 108 -18.85 31.79 11.10
C THR A 108 -20.15 32.33 10.54
N LYS A 109 -21.27 31.73 10.96
CA LYS A 109 -22.60 32.30 10.75
C LYS A 109 -22.73 33.46 11.73
N GLU A 110 -22.32 34.64 11.30
CA GLU A 110 -22.81 35.91 11.85
C GLU A 110 -24.27 36.14 11.42
#